data_AF-A0A356KHD5-F1
#
_entry.id   AF-A0A356KHD5-F1
#
_cell.length_a   1.000
_cell.length_b   1.000
_cell.length_c   1.000
_cell.angle_alpha   90.00
_cell.angle_beta   90.00
_cell.angle_gamma   90.00
#
_symmetry.space_group_name_H-M   'P 1'
#
loop_
_entity.id
_entity.type
_entity.pdbx_description
1 polymer ?
#
loop_
_entity_poly.entity_id
_entity_poly.type
_entity_poly.pdbx_seq_one_letter_code
_entity_poly.pdbx_strand_id
1 'polypeptide(L)'
;MGPLRLAPRYRDKVWAGGKLSRWLAGAPASAGEAWLVSDVPGEASEIVDGPHAGRTLRDLVAAHPAELLGAAELAEQRSRGEEPRWPLLVKLLDIGPPLSVQLHPSGELARELGDGERGKCEAWLILDPGPQARI
;
A
#
# COMPACT_ATOMS: atom_id res chain seq x y z
N MET A 1 20.27 -8.48 2.04
CA MET A 1 18.94 -9.12 2.08
C MET A 1 18.55 -9.49 0.66
N GLY A 2 17.95 -10.67 0.45
CA GLY A 2 17.48 -11.10 -0.87
C GLY A 2 16.10 -10.52 -1.22
N PRO A 3 15.54 -10.86 -2.40
CA PRO A 3 14.17 -10.48 -2.75
C PRO A 3 13.17 -10.95 -1.69
N LEU A 4 12.26 -10.06 -1.29
CA LEU A 4 11.19 -10.37 -0.34
C LEU A 4 9.88 -10.57 -1.09
N ARG A 5 9.22 -11.70 -0.88
CA ARG A 5 7.88 -11.94 -1.40
C ARG A 5 6.85 -11.62 -0.32
N LEU A 6 5.88 -10.79 -0.68
CA LEU A 6 4.86 -10.29 0.24
C LEU A 6 3.50 -10.92 -0.07
N ALA A 7 2.76 -11.27 0.98
CA ALA A 7 1.38 -11.71 0.87
C ALA A 7 0.47 -10.50 0.55
N PRO A 8 -0.35 -10.57 -0.51
CA PRO A 8 -1.36 -9.54 -0.75
C PRO A 8 -2.40 -9.52 0.38
N ARG A 9 -2.83 -8.32 0.77
CA ARG A 9 -4.00 -8.14 1.64
C ARG A 9 -5.20 -7.68 0.83
N TYR A 10 -6.26 -8.48 0.84
CA TYR A 10 -7.48 -8.18 0.10
C TYR A 10 -8.44 -7.31 0.92
N ARG A 11 -9.08 -6.34 0.28
CA ARG A 11 -10.11 -5.48 0.88
C ARG A 11 -11.43 -5.65 0.15
N ASP A 12 -12.44 -6.04 0.91
CA ASP A 12 -13.80 -6.06 0.40
C ASP A 12 -14.27 -4.65 0.09
N LYS A 13 -14.90 -4.48 -1.07
CA LYS A 13 -15.45 -3.20 -1.51
C LYS A 13 -16.79 -3.41 -2.19
N VAL A 14 -17.74 -2.54 -1.86
CA VAL A 14 -19.06 -2.49 -2.53
C VAL A 14 -18.95 -2.23 -4.04
N TRP A 15 -17.81 -1.69 -4.49
CA TRP A 15 -17.52 -1.37 -5.87
C TRP A 15 -16.59 -2.38 -6.57
N ALA A 16 -16.35 -3.55 -5.97
CA ALA A 16 -15.48 -4.56 -6.57
C ALA A 16 -15.96 -5.01 -7.97
N GLY A 17 -15.03 -5.08 -8.93
CA GLY A 17 -15.31 -5.51 -10.31
C GLY A 17 -15.24 -7.03 -10.55
N GLY A 18 -14.63 -7.80 -9.63
CA GLY A 18 -14.49 -9.25 -9.66
C GLY A 18 -13.28 -9.80 -10.46
N LYS A 19 -12.51 -8.96 -11.16
CA LYS A 19 -11.28 -9.34 -11.87
C LYS A 19 -10.16 -9.79 -10.94
N LEU A 20 -10.02 -9.23 -9.74
CA LEU A 20 -8.93 -9.61 -8.82
C LEU A 20 -8.94 -11.11 -8.50
N SER A 21 -10.13 -11.71 -8.30
CA SER A 21 -10.28 -13.15 -8.06
C SER A 21 -9.75 -14.05 -9.19
N ARG A 22 -9.66 -13.50 -10.41
CA ARG A 22 -9.13 -14.20 -11.59
C ARG A 22 -7.63 -13.97 -11.77
N TRP A 23 -7.15 -12.79 -11.38
CA TRP A 23 -5.74 -12.38 -11.56
C TRP A 23 -4.85 -12.87 -10.43
N LEU A 24 -5.37 -12.95 -9.21
CA LEU A 24 -4.61 -13.28 -8.02
C LEU A 24 -5.20 -14.52 -7.34
N ALA A 25 -4.38 -15.56 -7.21
CA ALA A 25 -4.76 -16.76 -6.49
C ALA A 25 -5.15 -16.41 -5.04
N GLY A 26 -6.32 -16.88 -4.61
CA GLY A 26 -6.84 -16.66 -3.26
C GLY A 26 -7.52 -15.30 -3.03
N ALA A 27 -7.64 -14.44 -4.04
CA ALA A 27 -8.43 -13.21 -3.91
C ALA A 27 -9.94 -13.54 -3.87
N PRO A 28 -10.71 -13.03 -2.88
CA PRO A 28 -12.15 -13.23 -2.85
C PRO A 28 -12.84 -12.41 -3.95
N ALA A 29 -14.01 -12.85 -4.40
CA ALA A 29 -14.79 -12.15 -5.42
C ALA A 29 -15.23 -10.73 -4.99
N SER A 30 -15.34 -10.50 -3.68
CA SER A 30 -15.67 -9.21 -3.07
C SER A 30 -14.50 -8.22 -2.99
N ALA A 31 -13.27 -8.66 -3.32
CA ALA A 31 -12.09 -7.80 -3.25
C ALA A 31 -12.16 -6.71 -4.34
N GLY A 32 -12.20 -5.44 -3.91
CA GLY A 32 -11.99 -4.30 -4.80
C GLY A 32 -10.57 -3.75 -4.73
N GLU A 33 -9.84 -4.03 -3.65
CA GLU A 33 -8.41 -3.71 -3.54
C GLU A 33 -7.61 -4.96 -3.17
N ALA A 34 -6.42 -5.09 -3.76
CA ALA A 34 -5.35 -5.96 -3.29
C ALA A 34 -4.15 -5.09 -2.93
N TRP A 35 -3.80 -5.03 -1.64
CA TRP A 35 -2.63 -4.30 -1.17
C TRP A 35 -1.42 -5.22 -1.31
N LEU A 36 -0.54 -4.89 -2.25
CA LEU A 36 0.62 -5.71 -2.60
C LEU A 36 1.82 -5.41 -1.70
N VAL A 37 1.98 -4.13 -1.32
CA VAL A 37 3.04 -3.67 -0.42
C VAL A 37 2.43 -2.69 0.56
N SER A 38 2.45 -3.02 1.86
CA SER A 38 1.88 -2.21 2.92
C SER A 38 2.76 -2.22 4.17
N ASP A 39 2.93 -1.04 4.76
CA ASP A 39 3.43 -0.80 6.13
C ASP A 39 2.42 0.06 6.91
N VAL A 40 1.14 -0.06 6.57
CA VAL A 40 0.09 0.59 7.36
C VAL A 40 -0.04 -0.15 8.70
N PRO A 41 -0.07 0.53 9.87
CA PRO A 41 -0.22 -0.12 11.16
C PRO A 41 -1.44 -1.06 11.22
N GLY A 42 -1.24 -2.28 11.72
CA GLY A 42 -2.27 -3.34 11.75
C GLY A 42 -2.57 -4.00 10.40
N GLU A 43 -1.99 -3.46 9.33
CA GLU A 43 -2.30 -3.77 7.94
C GLU A 43 -1.05 -3.97 7.07
N ALA A 44 0.09 -4.22 7.72
CA ALA A 44 1.36 -4.45 7.05
C ALA A 44 1.37 -5.79 6.29
N SER A 45 2.07 -5.83 5.17
CA SER A 45 2.25 -7.05 4.38
C SER A 45 3.15 -8.04 5.11
N GLU A 46 2.77 -9.31 5.11
CA GLU A 46 3.55 -10.41 5.67
C GLU A 46 4.53 -10.97 4.63
N ILE A 47 5.73 -11.35 5.05
CA ILE A 47 6.72 -12.04 4.23
C ILE A 47 6.33 -13.52 4.17
N VAL A 48 6.21 -14.08 2.97
CA VAL A 48 5.66 -15.43 2.78
C VAL A 48 6.67 -16.56 2.87
N ASP A 49 7.93 -16.29 2.55
CA ASP A 49 8.97 -17.31 2.44
C ASP A 49 10.36 -16.81 2.87
N GLY A 50 11.30 -17.75 2.99
CA GLY A 50 12.67 -17.48 3.38
C GLY A 50 12.88 -17.17 4.88
N PRO A 51 14.06 -16.62 5.25
CA PRO A 51 14.46 -16.44 6.65
C PRO A 51 13.61 -15.44 7.45
N HIS A 52 12.76 -14.68 6.77
CA HIS A 52 11.90 -13.66 7.39
C HIS A 52 10.41 -14.01 7.30
N ALA A 53 10.07 -15.24 6.86
CA ALA A 53 8.70 -15.70 6.76
C ALA A 53 7.92 -15.50 8.08
N GLY A 54 6.68 -15.04 7.99
CA GLY A 54 5.81 -14.75 9.13
C GLY A 54 6.09 -13.42 9.84
N ARG A 55 7.18 -12.71 9.49
CA ARG A 55 7.36 -11.31 9.92
C ARG A 55 6.59 -10.38 8.97
N THR A 56 6.31 -9.16 9.43
CA THR A 56 5.75 -8.11 8.57
C THR A 56 6.84 -7.25 7.94
N LEU A 57 6.52 -6.56 6.85
CA LEU A 57 7.37 -5.53 6.24
C LEU A 57 7.74 -4.45 7.27
N ARG A 58 6.78 -4.10 8.13
CA ARG A 58 6.99 -3.16 9.24
C ARG A 58 8.08 -3.63 10.19
N ASP A 59 8.02 -4.88 10.62
CA ASP A 59 9.01 -5.45 11.54
C ASP A 59 10.41 -5.47 10.93
N LEU A 60 10.49 -5.71 9.62
CA LEU A 60 11.76 -5.70 8.89
C LEU A 60 12.31 -4.28 8.72
N VAL A 61 11.46 -3.31 8.38
CA VAL A 61 11.87 -1.90 8.29
C VAL A 61 12.36 -1.39 9.65
N ALA A 62 11.69 -1.76 10.74
CA ALA A 62 12.13 -1.39 12.09
C ALA A 62 13.50 -2.01 12.45
N ALA A 63 13.73 -3.26 12.07
CA ALA A 63 14.99 -3.97 12.37
C ALA A 63 16.15 -3.58 11.42
N HIS A 64 15.87 -3.26 10.16
CA HIS A 64 16.86 -3.04 9.11
C HIS A 64 16.54 -1.80 8.24
N PRO A 65 16.33 -0.61 8.82
CA PRO A 65 15.81 0.55 8.09
C PRO A 65 16.76 1.04 7.00
N ALA A 66 18.07 1.06 7.26
CA ALA A 66 19.06 1.54 6.29
C ALA A 66 19.16 0.64 5.05
N GLU A 67 19.00 -0.67 5.24
CA GLU A 67 19.08 -1.66 4.16
C GLU A 67 17.81 -1.63 3.28
N LEU A 68 16.64 -1.42 3.88
CA LEU A 68 15.35 -1.46 3.17
C LEU A 68 14.93 -0.13 2.55
N LEU A 69 15.21 0.99 3.24
CA LEU A 69 14.81 2.32 2.77
C LEU A 69 15.92 2.98 1.93
N GLY A 70 17.17 2.58 2.15
CA GLY A 70 18.33 3.28 1.64
C GLY A 70 18.64 4.56 2.42
N ALA A 71 19.86 5.07 2.25
CA ALA A 71 20.37 6.18 3.06
C ALA A 71 19.60 7.51 2.84
N ALA A 72 19.19 7.79 1.60
CA ALA A 72 18.51 9.05 1.26
C ALA A 72 17.12 9.15 1.91
N GLU A 73 16.25 8.14 1.69
CA GLU A 73 14.91 8.12 2.28
C GLU A 73 14.98 8.09 3.81
N LEU A 74 15.88 7.29 4.39
CA LEU A 74 16.02 7.22 5.84
C LEU A 74 16.48 8.56 6.44
N ALA A 75 17.42 9.25 5.80
CA ALA A 75 17.86 10.58 6.24
C ALA A 75 16.74 11.61 6.14
N GLU A 76 15.94 11.54 5.08
CA GLU A 76 14.82 12.45 4.87
C GLU A 76 13.65 12.21 5.84
N GLN A 77 13.32 10.97 6.20
CA GLN A 77 12.36 10.70 7.27
C GLN A 77 12.85 11.23 8.62
N ARG A 78 14.13 11.03 8.93
CA ARG A 78 14.74 11.53 10.18
C ARG A 78 14.80 13.05 10.26
N SER A 79 15.02 13.76 9.15
CA SER A 79 15.04 15.23 9.14
C SER A 79 13.66 15.82 9.45
N ARG A 80 12.58 15.05 9.21
CA ARG A 80 11.21 15.38 9.60
C ARG A 80 10.81 14.88 11.00
N GLY A 81 11.74 14.25 11.74
CA GLY A 81 11.45 13.67 13.05
C GLY A 81 10.55 12.43 13.00
N GLU A 82 10.46 11.77 11.84
CA GLU A 82 9.62 10.58 11.66
C GLU A 82 10.36 9.29 12.04
N GLU A 83 9.62 8.33 12.60
CA GLU A 83 10.10 6.96 12.74
C GLU A 83 10.25 6.29 11.36
N PRO A 84 11.30 5.45 11.17
CA PRO A 84 11.51 4.74 9.91
C PRO A 84 10.30 3.89 9.51
N ARG A 85 9.80 4.12 8.30
CA ARG A 85 8.65 3.39 7.75
C ARG A 85 8.74 3.27 6.24
N TRP A 86 8.13 2.24 5.69
CA TRP A 86 8.04 2.08 4.25
C TRP A 86 7.25 3.23 3.62
N PRO A 87 7.75 3.88 2.55
CA PRO A 87 7.18 5.14 2.09
C PRO A 87 5.91 5.00 1.24
N LEU A 88 5.66 3.84 0.64
CA LEU A 88 4.61 3.66 -0.37
C LEU A 88 3.62 2.54 -0.01
N LEU A 89 2.34 2.79 -0.23
CA LEU A 89 1.32 1.75 -0.28
C LEU A 89 1.03 1.43 -1.74
N VAL A 90 1.31 0.19 -2.16
CA VAL A 90 1.11 -0.26 -3.53
C VAL A 90 -0.11 -1.17 -3.60
N LYS A 91 -1.03 -0.87 -4.51
CA LYS A 91 -2.32 -1.57 -4.63
C LYS A 91 -2.65 -1.91 -6.07
N LEU A 92 -3.41 -2.98 -6.26
CA LEU A 92 -4.28 -3.17 -7.42
C LEU A 92 -5.70 -2.81 -7.02
N LEU A 93 -6.37 -2.05 -7.88
CA LEU A 93 -7.77 -1.68 -7.74
C LEU A 93 -8.55 -2.32 -8.89
N ASP A 94 -9.68 -2.92 -8.54
CA ASP A 94 -10.63 -3.48 -9.50
C ASP A 94 -11.99 -2.85 -9.29
N ILE A 95 -12.27 -1.89 -10.17
CA ILE A 95 -13.36 -0.93 -10.05
C ILE A 95 -14.46 -1.35 -11.01
N GLY A 96 -15.61 -1.78 -10.46
CA GLY A 96 -16.82 -2.03 -11.23
C GLY A 96 -17.67 -0.76 -11.37
N PRO A 97 -18.42 -0.37 -10.33
CA PRO A 97 -19.09 0.93 -10.25
C PRO A 97 -18.12 2.11 -10.03
N PRO A 98 -18.51 3.35 -10.39
CA PRO A 98 -17.71 4.55 -10.09
C PRO A 98 -17.41 4.71 -8.60
N LEU A 99 -16.20 5.20 -8.30
CA LEU A 99 -15.80 5.58 -6.95
C LEU A 99 -16.44 6.93 -6.57
N SER A 100 -16.42 7.25 -5.27
CA SER A 100 -16.75 8.60 -4.83
C SER A 100 -15.73 9.62 -5.34
N VAL A 101 -16.18 10.86 -5.52
CA VAL A 101 -15.29 12.01 -5.71
C VAL A 101 -14.54 12.26 -4.40
N GLN A 102 -13.22 12.30 -4.46
CA GLN A 102 -12.35 12.35 -3.28
C GLN A 102 -11.25 13.41 -3.45
N LEU A 103 -10.82 13.97 -2.32
CA LEU A 103 -9.62 14.79 -2.19
C LEU A 103 -8.77 14.20 -1.07
N HIS A 104 -7.45 14.29 -1.22
CA HIS A 104 -6.51 13.83 -0.22
C HIS A 104 -5.73 15.00 0.37
N PRO A 105 -5.49 15.02 1.69
CA PRO A 105 -4.79 16.12 2.32
C PRO A 105 -3.31 16.14 1.91
N SER A 106 -2.73 17.34 1.91
CA SER A 106 -1.27 17.52 1.95
C SER A 106 -0.72 17.03 3.29
N GLY A 107 0.61 16.93 3.42
CA GLY A 107 1.23 16.61 4.71
C GLY A 107 0.97 17.66 5.78
N GLU A 108 0.89 18.93 5.40
CA GLU A 108 0.53 20.03 6.31
C GLU A 108 -0.90 19.87 6.82
N LEU A 109 -1.86 19.71 5.91
CA LEU A 109 -3.28 19.58 6.28
C LEU A 109 -3.55 18.30 7.08
N ALA A 110 -2.86 17.19 6.78
CA ALA A 110 -3.01 15.95 7.55
C ALA A 110 -2.62 16.14 9.03
N ARG A 111 -1.57 16.93 9.31
CA ARG A 111 -1.16 17.27 10.68
C ARG A 111 -2.17 18.17 11.37
N GLU A 112 -2.66 19.20 10.68
CA GLU A 112 -3.68 20.11 11.21
C GLU A 112 -4.98 19.37 11.59
N LEU A 113 -5.36 18.38 10.79
CA LEU A 113 -6.56 17.55 11.02
C LEU A 113 -6.34 16.43 12.04
N GLY A 114 -5.10 16.15 12.44
CA GLY A 114 -4.78 15.02 13.33
C GLY A 114 -4.84 13.64 12.66
N ASP A 115 -4.83 13.59 11.32
CA ASP A 115 -4.87 12.37 10.51
C ASP A 115 -3.47 11.74 10.29
N GLY A 116 -2.44 12.33 10.91
CA GLY A 116 -1.07 11.84 10.92
C GLY A 116 -0.08 12.75 10.18
N GLU A 117 1.16 12.26 10.04
CA GLU A 117 2.30 13.09 9.61
C GLU A 117 2.45 13.24 8.09
N ARG A 118 1.75 12.43 7.28
CA ARG A 118 1.89 12.45 5.82
C ARG A 118 0.55 12.65 5.14
N GLY A 119 0.59 13.45 4.08
CA GLY A 119 -0.50 13.54 3.12
C GLY A 119 -0.58 12.28 2.26
N LYS A 120 -1.57 12.24 1.38
CA LYS A 120 -1.78 11.12 0.47
C LYS A 120 -1.74 11.60 -0.99
N CYS A 121 -0.52 11.75 -1.50
CA CYS A 121 -0.30 11.84 -2.94
C CYS A 121 -0.43 10.45 -3.55
N GLU A 122 -1.02 10.34 -4.72
CA GLU A 122 -1.18 9.08 -5.44
C GLU A 122 -0.96 9.24 -6.94
N ALA A 123 -0.66 8.12 -7.59
CA ALA A 123 -0.50 8.01 -9.03
C ALA A 123 -1.14 6.70 -9.49
N TRP A 124 -1.78 6.73 -10.66
CA TRP A 124 -2.56 5.61 -11.17
C TRP A 124 -1.94 5.12 -12.47
N LEU A 125 -1.65 3.82 -12.52
CA LEU A 125 -1.30 3.13 -13.76
C LEU A 125 -2.49 2.30 -14.21
N ILE A 126 -3.05 2.62 -15.37
CA ILE A 126 -4.25 1.95 -15.89
C ILE A 126 -3.83 0.69 -16.64
N LEU A 127 -4.18 -0.47 -16.08
CA LEU A 127 -3.77 -1.79 -16.59
C LEU A 127 -4.74 -2.36 -17.63
N ASP A 128 -6.04 -2.22 -17.39
CA ASP A 128 -7.10 -2.84 -18.22
C ASP A 128 -8.36 -1.95 -18.25
N PRO A 129 -8.37 -0.88 -19.07
CA PRO A 129 -9.51 0.01 -19.17
C PRO A 129 -10.65 -0.65 -19.96
N GLY A 130 -11.86 -0.63 -19.39
CA GLY A 130 -13.06 -0.97 -20.14
C GLY A 130 -13.35 0.06 -21.26
N PRO A 131 -14.20 -0.27 -22.25
CA PRO A 131 -14.47 0.60 -23.40
C PRO A 131 -14.96 2.02 -23.05
N GLN A 132 -15.63 2.14 -21.90
CA GLN A 132 -16.19 3.41 -21.39
C GLN A 132 -15.42 3.96 -20.18
N ALA A 133 -14.23 3.45 -19.89
CA ALA A 133 -13.46 3.86 -18.70
C ALA A 133 -13.11 5.35 -18.75
N ARG A 134 -13.31 6.06 -17.64
CA ARG A 134 -13.00 7.49 -17.45
C ARG A 134 -12.47 7.70 -16.03
N ILE A 135 -11.72 8.78 -15.83
CA ILE A 135 -11.29 9.32 -14.54
C ILE A 135 -11.81 10.75 -14.46
#